data_AF-A0AB36ERZ3-F1
#
_entry.id   AF-A0AB36ERZ3-F1
#
_cell.length_a   1.000
_cell.length_b   1.000
_cell.length_c   1.000
_cell.angle_alpha   90.00
_cell.angle_beta   90.00
_cell.angle_gamma   90.00
#
_symmetry.space_group_name_H-M   'P 1'
#
loop_
_entity.id
_entity.type
_entity.pdbx_description
1 polymer ?
#
loop_
_entity_poly.entity_id
_entity_poly.type
_entity_poly.pdbx_seq_one_letter_code
_entity_poly.pdbx_strand_id
1 'polypeptide(L)'
;MKKDDAGPADYLIFLGQVAALLDSDFLREAETFDYGQWELPFEAVLLKLMEESPKNEGIDIGLAKKLAKYAGLLDEGVLTPDTWQRFIYWYGAPAR
;
A
#
# COMPACT_ATOMS: atom_id res chain seq x y z
N MET A 1 8.47 -21.19 -14.80
CA MET A 1 7.94 -19.84 -14.53
C MET A 1 7.95 -19.65 -13.03
N LYS A 2 8.80 -18.76 -12.49
CA LYS A 2 8.60 -18.33 -11.10
C LYS A 2 7.35 -17.46 -11.11
N LYS A 3 6.38 -17.79 -10.26
CA LYS A 3 5.20 -16.98 -10.04
C LYS A 3 5.67 -15.72 -9.32
N ASP A 4 5.87 -14.63 -10.07
CA ASP A 4 6.07 -13.28 -9.53
C ASP A 4 4.74 -12.72 -8.99
N ASP A 5 3.94 -13.56 -8.34
CA ASP A 5 2.65 -13.16 -7.78
C ASP A 5 2.90 -12.32 -6.53
N ALA A 6 2.19 -11.20 -6.40
CA ALA A 6 2.19 -10.45 -5.15
C ALA A 6 1.34 -11.21 -4.13
N GLY A 7 1.73 -11.16 -2.86
CA GLY A 7 0.99 -11.84 -1.82
C GLY A 7 1.16 -11.25 -0.43
N PRO A 8 0.68 -11.96 0.59
CA PRO A 8 0.64 -11.45 1.96
C PRO A 8 2.00 -11.08 2.53
N ALA A 9 3.06 -11.80 2.13
CA ALA A 9 4.42 -11.48 2.52
C ALA A 9 4.90 -10.15 1.93
N ASP A 10 4.58 -9.88 0.66
CA ASP A 10 4.85 -8.60 0.00
C ASP A 10 4.08 -7.47 0.69
N TYR A 11 2.82 -7.73 1.08
CA TYR A 11 2.00 -6.78 1.85
C TYR A 11 2.63 -6.45 3.21
N LEU A 12 3.09 -7.45 3.98
CA LEU A 12 3.74 -7.21 5.27
C LEU A 12 5.04 -6.41 5.11
N ILE A 13 5.80 -6.62 4.03
CA ILE A 13 6.98 -5.80 3.72
C ILE A 13 6.57 -4.35 3.48
N PHE A 14 5.53 -4.12 2.67
CA PHE A 14 4.99 -2.77 2.44
C PHE A 14 4.48 -2.13 3.73
N LEU A 15 3.73 -2.86 4.55
CA LEU A 15 3.21 -2.38 5.83
C LEU A 15 4.35 -1.95 6.76
N GLY A 16 5.45 -2.71 6.81
CA GLY A 16 6.64 -2.33 7.57
C GLY A 16 7.31 -1.04 7.10
N GLN A 17 7.23 -0.69 5.80
CA GLN A 17 7.76 0.57 5.28
C GLN A 17 6.91 1.77 5.73
N VAL A 18 5.61 1.57 5.92
CA VAL A 18 4.66 2.66 6.19
C VAL A 18 4.19 2.70 7.64
N ALA A 19 4.59 1.74 8.47
CA ALA A 19 4.16 1.59 9.85
C ALA A 19 4.38 2.86 10.70
N ALA A 20 5.48 3.57 10.49
CA ALA A 20 5.79 4.82 11.20
C ALA A 20 4.84 5.99 10.86
N LEU A 21 4.05 5.84 9.79
CA LEU A 21 3.10 6.83 9.29
C LEU A 21 1.66 6.55 9.71
N LEU A 22 1.43 5.42 10.37
CA LEU A 22 0.11 4.96 10.79
C LEU A 22 0.00 5.07 12.30
N ASP A 23 -1.20 5.38 12.79
CA ASP A 23 -1.49 5.28 14.21
C ASP A 23 -1.47 3.81 14.67
N SER A 24 -1.12 3.57 15.94
CA SER A 24 -0.85 2.22 16.45
C SER A 24 -2.07 1.30 16.42
N ASP A 25 -3.27 1.85 16.57
CA ASP A 25 -4.51 1.07 16.56
C ASP A 25 -4.81 0.61 15.12
N PHE A 26 -4.70 1.52 14.15
CA PHE A 26 -4.85 1.20 12.74
C PHE A 26 -3.80 0.18 12.26
N LEU A 27 -2.53 0.36 12.65
CA LEU A 27 -1.46 -0.58 12.28
C LEU A 27 -1.77 -1.99 12.77
N ARG A 28 -2.25 -2.14 14.01
CA ARG A 28 -2.60 -3.45 14.58
C ARG A 28 -3.75 -4.12 13.82
N GLU A 29 -4.73 -3.36 13.37
CA GLU A 29 -5.82 -3.88 12.52
C GLU A 29 -5.29 -4.31 11.15
N ALA A 30 -4.44 -3.49 10.54
CA ALA A 30 -3.80 -3.79 9.26
C ALA A 30 -2.90 -5.05 9.31
N GLU A 31 -2.31 -5.37 10.47
CA GLU A 31 -1.56 -6.60 10.72
C GLU A 31 -2.44 -7.82 11.02
N THR A 32 -3.68 -7.61 11.48
CA THR A 32 -4.61 -8.66 11.90
C THR A 32 -5.57 -8.99 10.77
N PHE A 33 -5.07 -9.65 9.73
CA PHE A 33 -5.84 -10.06 8.55
C PHE A 33 -5.78 -11.58 8.33
N ASP A 34 -6.79 -12.12 7.64
CA ASP A 34 -6.70 -13.49 7.12
C ASP A 34 -5.64 -13.49 6.02
N TYR A 35 -4.61 -14.34 6.14
CA TYR A 35 -3.49 -14.40 5.20
C TYR A 35 -3.97 -14.60 3.74
N GLY A 36 -5.16 -15.19 3.51
CA GLY A 36 -5.74 -15.29 2.17
C GLY A 36 -6.46 -14.03 1.64
N GLN A 37 -6.54 -12.94 2.42
CA GLN A 37 -7.36 -11.75 2.15
C GLN A 37 -6.61 -10.45 2.49
N TRP A 38 -5.36 -10.34 2.07
CA TRP A 38 -4.49 -9.18 2.34
C TRP A 38 -4.87 -7.95 1.51
N GLU A 39 -5.70 -8.10 0.48
CA GLU A 39 -6.07 -7.06 -0.47
C GLU A 39 -6.87 -5.92 0.18
N LEU A 40 -7.84 -6.25 1.03
CA LEU A 40 -8.66 -5.30 1.78
C LEU A 40 -7.86 -4.45 2.77
N PRO A 41 -7.04 -5.03 3.67
CA PRO A 41 -6.21 -4.23 4.56
C PRO A 41 -5.16 -3.42 3.80
N PHE A 42 -4.64 -3.94 2.68
CA PHE A 42 -3.75 -3.16 1.81
C PHE A 42 -4.43 -1.92 1.22
N GLU A 43 -5.66 -2.05 0.70
CA GLU A 43 -6.46 -0.92 0.23
C GLU A 43 -6.67 0.11 1.35
N ALA A 44 -7.08 -0.33 2.53
CA ALA A 44 -7.30 0.54 3.68
C ALA A 44 -6.04 1.33 4.06
N VAL A 45 -4.88 0.66 4.07
CA VAL A 45 -3.58 1.31 4.34
C VAL A 45 -3.28 2.37 3.28
N LEU A 46 -3.48 2.08 1.99
CA LEU A 46 -3.29 3.07 0.93
C LEU A 46 -4.19 4.28 1.14
N LEU A 47 -5.49 4.07 1.40
CA LEU A 47 -6.44 5.15 1.63
C LEU A 47 -6.03 6.01 2.84
N LYS A 48 -5.64 5.38 3.95
CA LYS A 48 -5.17 6.06 5.15
C LYS A 48 -3.94 6.93 4.89
N LEU A 49 -2.96 6.43 4.13
CA LEU A 49 -1.79 7.20 3.72
C LEU A 49 -2.16 8.41 2.85
N MET A 50 -3.25 8.34 2.09
CA MET A 50 -3.74 9.43 1.24
C MET A 50 -4.65 10.43 1.96
N GLU A 51 -5.18 10.08 3.13
CA GLU A 51 -5.91 10.99 4.02
C GLU A 51 -4.96 11.96 4.77
N GLU A 52 -3.73 11.52 5.04
CA GLU A 52 -2.71 12.35 5.67
C GLU A 52 -2.03 13.33 4.69
N SER A 53 -1.18 14.23 5.23
CA SER A 53 -0.33 15.11 4.42
C SER A 53 0.92 14.37 3.89
N PRO A 54 1.46 14.75 2.72
CA PRO A 54 2.62 14.09 2.10
C PRO A 54 3.82 14.02 3.04
N LYS A 55 4.42 12.83 3.18
CA LYS A 55 5.56 12.58 4.08
C LYS A 55 6.90 12.40 3.34
N ASN A 56 6.92 12.15 2.02
CA ASN A 56 8.14 11.90 1.22
C ASN A 56 9.08 10.83 1.81
N GLU A 57 8.53 9.69 2.24
CA GLU A 57 9.25 8.70 3.06
C GLU A 57 10.03 7.63 2.27
N GLY A 58 10.23 7.81 0.96
CA GLY A 58 11.02 6.86 0.17
C GLY A 58 10.47 5.43 0.17
N ILE A 59 9.13 5.30 0.12
CA ILE A 59 8.43 4.01 0.02
C ILE A 59 8.80 3.33 -1.31
N ASP A 60 8.92 2.01 -1.30
CA ASP A 60 9.09 1.24 -2.54
C ASP A 60 7.79 1.26 -3.37
N ILE A 61 7.70 2.23 -4.28
CA ILE A 61 6.57 2.35 -5.21
C ILE A 61 6.50 1.16 -6.18
N GLY A 62 7.61 0.48 -6.46
CA GLY A 62 7.60 -0.75 -7.26
C GLY A 62 6.79 -1.85 -6.57
N LEU A 63 7.03 -2.04 -5.27
CA LEU A 63 6.28 -2.98 -4.44
C LEU A 63 4.80 -2.58 -4.33
N ALA A 64 4.51 -1.31 -4.04
CA ALA A 64 3.13 -0.82 -3.95
C ALA A 64 2.35 -0.99 -5.28
N LYS A 65 3.00 -0.73 -6.43
CA LYS A 65 2.43 -0.98 -7.77
C LYS A 65 2.14 -2.46 -8.00
N LYS A 66 3.05 -3.34 -7.59
CA LYS A 66 2.89 -4.80 -7.69
C LYS A 66 1.66 -5.23 -6.88
N LEU A 67 1.58 -4.82 -5.62
CA LEU A 67 0.45 -5.13 -4.73
C LEU A 67 -0.88 -4.59 -5.28
N ALA A 68 -0.94 -3.31 -5.70
CA ALA A 68 -2.17 -2.70 -6.24
C ALA A 68 -2.70 -3.39 -7.50
N LYS A 69 -1.80 -3.90 -8.35
CA LYS A 69 -2.20 -4.70 -9.52
C LYS A 69 -2.83 -6.03 -9.10
N TYR A 70 -2.20 -6.75 -8.17
CA TYR A 70 -2.65 -8.08 -7.76
C TYR A 70 -3.91 -8.04 -6.88
N ALA A 71 -4.09 -6.96 -6.11
CA ALA A 71 -5.30 -6.70 -5.35
C ALA A 71 -6.46 -6.16 -6.23
N GLY A 72 -6.28 -6.05 -7.55
CA GLY A 72 -7.32 -5.56 -8.46
C GLY A 72 -7.65 -4.07 -8.29
N LEU A 73 -6.91 -3.33 -7.45
CA LEU A 73 -7.32 -1.98 -7.03
C LEU A 73 -7.37 -0.97 -8.18
N LEU A 74 -6.50 -1.15 -9.19
CA LEU A 74 -6.42 -0.25 -10.35
C LEU A 74 -7.31 -0.71 -11.50
N ASP A 75 -7.31 -2.01 -11.79
CA ASP A 75 -8.01 -2.59 -12.95
C ASP A 75 -9.53 -2.72 -12.69
N GLU A 76 -9.94 -2.94 -11.44
CA GLU A 76 -11.35 -3.00 -11.03
C GLU A 76 -11.92 -1.63 -10.63
N GLY A 77 -11.09 -0.57 -10.69
CA GLY A 77 -11.52 0.81 -10.44
C GLY A 77 -11.79 1.14 -8.96
N VAL A 78 -11.29 0.34 -8.03
CA VAL A 78 -11.40 0.57 -6.58
C VAL A 78 -10.71 1.87 -6.17
N LEU A 79 -9.50 2.11 -6.71
CA LEU A 79 -8.81 3.39 -6.60
C LEU A 79 -8.93 4.17 -7.90
N THR A 80 -9.34 5.44 -7.79
CA THR A 80 -9.36 6.32 -8.95
C THR A 80 -7.94 6.59 -9.46
N PRO A 81 -7.74 6.83 -10.77
CA PRO A 81 -6.43 7.19 -11.30
C PRO A 81 -5.79 8.40 -10.59
N ASP A 82 -6.60 9.41 -10.24
CA ASP A 82 -6.13 10.61 -9.56
C ASP A 82 -5.63 10.32 -8.14
N THR A 83 -6.38 9.48 -7.42
CA THR A 83 -6.00 8.97 -6.09
C THR A 83 -4.65 8.23 -6.16
N TRP A 84 -4.50 7.36 -7.16
CA TRP A 84 -3.25 6.61 -7.36
C TRP A 84 -2.06 7.48 -7.74
N GLN A 85 -2.24 8.45 -8.63
CA GLN A 85 -1.18 9.40 -9.01
C GLN A 85 -0.74 10.25 -7.82
N ARG A 86 -1.68 10.64 -6.96
CA ARG A 86 -1.36 11.37 -5.72
C ARG A 86 -0.47 10.54 -4.80
N PHE A 87 -0.81 9.27 -4.57
CA PHE A 87 0.03 8.36 -3.78
C PHE A 87 1.46 8.27 -4.33
N ILE A 88 1.61 8.03 -5.64
CA ILE A 88 2.93 7.96 -6.28
C ILE A 88 3.70 9.27 -6.11
N TYR A 89 3.05 10.43 -6.25
CA TYR A 89 3.70 11.72 -6.11
C TYR A 89 4.18 11.98 -4.68
N TRP A 90 3.38 11.62 -3.67
CA TRP A 90 3.69 11.88 -2.26
C TRP A 90 4.74 10.96 -1.66
N TYR A 91 4.84 9.73 -2.19
CA TYR A 91 5.67 8.70 -1.58
C TYR A 91 6.77 8.15 -2.49
N GLY A 92 6.68 8.44 -3.80
CA GLY A 92 7.64 8.00 -4.80
C GLY A 92 8.76 8.97 -5.11
N ALA A 93 8.70 10.18 -4.58
CA ALA A 93 9.83 11.10 -4.64
C ALA A 93 10.89 10.68 -3.60
N PRO A 94 12.19 10.66 -3.94
CA PRO A 94 13.23 10.49 -2.94
C PRO A 94 13.08 11.60 -1.88
N ALA A 95 13.21 11.22 -0.60
CA ALA A 95 13.25 12.17 0.51
C ALA A 95 14.27 13.29 0.16
N ARG A 96 13.80 14.54 0.16
CA ARG A 96 14.65 15.71 -0.12
C ARG A 96 15.57 16.02 1.04
#